data_AF-E5R577-F1
#
_entry.id   AF-E5R577-F1
#
_cell.length_a   1.000
_cell.length_b   1.000
_cell.length_c   1.000
_cell.angle_alpha   90.00
_cell.angle_beta   90.00
_cell.angle_gamma   90.00
#
_symmetry.space_group_name_H-M   'P 1'
#
loop_
_entity.id
_entity.type
_entity.pdbx_description
1 polymer ?
#
loop_
_entity_poly.entity_id
_entity_poly.type
_entity_poly.pdbx_seq_one_letter_code
_entity_poly.pdbx_strand_id
1 'polypeptide(L)'
;MVTTPPTNQCTRPRHCYSSPSPSSAETHGPLMGRYDFRALRVRQTAKALFDSKRNSDLPQWYDVIGNIPPGETLARPVLRAPKVRHARKASKLFKPLAIVYPEDKLRSEFFGDHPWELARPRLIVEDSGNDAKGYDWSKITQPGKQLDGESVVQRQMWLMKHASLSKASAYDQARREFYAHRHRSEIRSRIAREEAQYVGAYFGKGPLEIGMELEDKSWESWKSWASTQIDDEQAMRAQMFSGAQDEAADSATADLSATEFDDVLTETPAKNITPGAPPGTRPFGATAAHA
;
A
#
# COMPACT_ATOMS: atom_id res chain seq x y z
N MET A 1 -44.42 -5.39 47.05
CA MET A 1 -45.51 -4.63 47.70
C MET A 1 -45.08 -3.17 47.69
N VAL A 2 -45.29 -2.45 46.59
CA VAL A 2 -46.52 -1.70 46.25
C VAL A 2 -46.82 -0.66 47.32
N THR A 3 -46.45 0.61 47.06
CA THR A 3 -47.36 1.77 47.10
C THR A 3 -46.62 3.09 46.78
N THR A 4 -46.88 3.61 45.58
CA THR A 4 -47.03 5.05 45.27
C THR A 4 -48.49 5.46 45.56
N PRO A 5 -48.99 6.71 45.35
CA PRO A 5 -48.47 8.10 45.41
C PRO A 5 -49.38 8.96 46.38
N PRO A 6 -49.67 10.30 46.28
CA PRO A 6 -50.17 11.04 45.10
C PRO A 6 -49.59 12.46 44.86
N THR A 7 -49.88 12.90 43.63
CA THR A 7 -49.69 14.16 42.92
C THR A 7 -50.49 15.35 43.49
N ASN A 8 -49.95 16.57 43.42
CA ASN A 8 -50.70 17.84 43.26
C ASN A 8 -49.75 18.93 42.72
N GLN A 9 -49.83 19.29 41.43
CA GLN A 9 -50.64 20.36 40.82
C GLN A 9 -50.04 21.79 40.92
N CYS A 10 -49.66 22.28 39.73
CA CYS A 10 -49.72 23.64 39.20
C CYS A 10 -49.31 24.86 40.06
N THR A 11 -48.29 25.59 39.59
CA THR A 11 -48.49 26.93 38.97
C THR A 11 -47.25 27.35 38.17
N ARG A 12 -47.42 27.61 36.87
CA ARG A 12 -46.46 28.34 36.02
C ARG A 12 -46.71 29.85 36.15
N PRO A 13 -45.67 30.69 36.06
CA PRO A 13 -45.76 31.95 35.34
C PRO A 13 -45.12 31.80 33.95
N ARG A 14 -45.89 32.16 32.92
CA ARG A 14 -45.46 32.24 31.52
C ARG A 14 -44.47 33.40 31.38
N HIS A 15 -43.20 33.11 31.13
CA HIS A 15 -42.34 34.08 30.42
C HIS A 15 -42.32 33.73 28.94
N CYS A 16 -43.04 34.55 28.18
CA CYS A 16 -42.96 34.62 26.74
C CYS A 16 -41.55 35.11 26.35
N TYR A 17 -40.65 34.19 26.01
CA TYR A 17 -39.51 34.53 25.18
C TYR A 17 -39.90 34.28 23.73
N SER A 18 -40.12 35.38 23.02
CA SER A 18 -40.24 35.41 21.57
C SER A 18 -38.92 34.94 20.98
N SER A 19 -38.89 33.72 20.43
CA SER A 19 -37.77 33.21 19.64
C SER A 19 -37.57 34.13 18.41
N PRO A 20 -36.37 34.66 18.15
CA PRO A 20 -36.07 35.19 16.83
C PRO A 20 -35.95 34.00 15.86
N SER A 21 -36.76 34.04 14.81
CA SER A 21 -36.67 33.15 13.65
C SER A 21 -35.24 33.04 13.11
N PRO A 22 -34.77 31.84 12.73
CA PRO A 22 -33.50 31.69 12.03
C PRO A 22 -33.68 32.12 10.58
N SER A 23 -33.60 33.44 10.34
CA SER A 23 -33.48 33.97 8.98
C SER A 23 -32.01 34.03 8.62
N SER A 24 -31.67 33.44 7.48
CA SER A 24 -30.34 33.38 6.85
C SER A 24 -29.45 32.24 7.35
N ALA A 25 -29.87 31.00 7.06
CA ALA A 25 -28.90 29.97 6.70
C ALA A 25 -28.19 30.43 5.41
N GLU A 26 -27.08 31.14 5.54
CA GLU A 26 -26.13 31.29 4.44
C GLU A 26 -25.65 29.90 4.07
N THR A 27 -26.11 29.43 2.92
CA THR A 27 -25.64 28.24 2.24
C THR A 27 -24.13 28.40 1.98
N HIS A 28 -23.28 27.97 2.91
CA HIS A 28 -21.88 27.75 2.64
C HIS A 28 -21.75 26.48 1.79
N GLY A 29 -22.09 26.61 0.50
CA GLY A 29 -21.58 25.70 -0.51
C GLY A 29 -20.06 25.76 -0.49
N PRO A 30 -19.33 24.63 -0.62
CA PRO A 30 -17.88 24.64 -0.64
C PRO A 30 -17.40 25.48 -1.82
N LEU A 31 -16.97 26.70 -1.53
CA LEU A 31 -16.31 27.58 -2.50
C LEU A 31 -15.01 26.90 -2.92
N MET A 32 -15.00 26.32 -4.12
CA MET A 32 -13.77 25.81 -4.73
C MET A 32 -12.71 26.92 -4.76
N GLY A 33 -11.62 26.73 -4.02
CA GLY A 33 -10.30 27.30 -4.34
C GLY A 33 -10.02 28.78 -4.01
N ARG A 34 -10.81 29.46 -3.17
CA ARG A 34 -10.39 30.78 -2.63
C ARG A 34 -9.61 30.58 -1.33
N TYR A 35 -8.46 31.25 -1.18
CA TYR A 35 -7.67 31.22 0.06
C TYR A 35 -8.49 31.83 1.21
N ASP A 36 -8.81 31.04 2.24
CA ASP A 36 -9.46 31.53 3.46
C ASP A 36 -8.40 32.01 4.47
N PHE A 37 -8.40 33.31 4.77
CA PHE A 37 -7.49 33.93 5.73
C PHE A 37 -8.11 34.09 7.13
N ARG A 38 -9.37 33.67 7.34
CA ARG A 38 -10.07 33.81 8.63
C ARG A 38 -9.32 33.10 9.75
N ALA A 39 -8.78 31.91 9.49
CA ALA A 39 -7.99 31.13 10.45
C ALA A 39 -6.69 31.84 10.90
N LEU A 40 -6.05 32.61 10.01
CA LEU A 40 -4.82 33.35 10.33
C LEU A 40 -5.11 34.68 11.07
N ARG A 41 -6.32 35.23 10.89
CA ARG A 41 -6.74 36.51 11.46
C ARG A 41 -7.54 36.38 12.76
N VAL A 42 -7.56 35.20 13.38
CA VAL A 42 -8.31 34.90 14.61
C VAL A 42 -7.98 35.87 15.76
N ARG A 43 -6.72 36.29 15.90
CA ARG A 43 -6.33 37.31 16.88
C ARG A 43 -6.93 38.68 16.58
N GLN A 44 -6.92 39.09 15.30
CA GLN A 44 -7.49 40.38 14.86
C GLN A 44 -9.01 40.40 15.04
N THR A 45 -9.69 39.30 14.72
CA THR A 45 -11.13 39.18 14.88
C THR A 45 -11.54 39.14 16.36
N ALA A 46 -10.81 38.42 17.22
CA ALA A 46 -11.05 38.42 18.66
C ALA A 46 -10.87 39.81 19.27
N LYS A 47 -9.84 40.55 18.86
CA LYS A 47 -9.66 41.95 19.25
C LYS A 47 -10.85 42.81 18.83
N ALA A 48 -11.28 42.69 17.58
CA ALA A 48 -12.43 43.45 17.06
C ALA A 48 -13.76 43.12 17.78
N LEU A 49 -13.97 41.87 18.21
CA LEU A 49 -15.15 41.48 18.99
C LEU A 49 -15.14 42.05 20.41
N PHE A 50 -13.96 42.16 21.02
CA PHE A 50 -13.80 42.83 22.30
C PHE A 50 -13.97 44.36 22.17
N ASP A 51 -13.32 44.98 21.18
CA ASP A 51 -13.40 46.42 20.92
C ASP A 51 -14.85 46.87 20.63
N SER A 52 -15.63 46.02 19.94
CA SER A 52 -17.06 46.24 19.68
C SER A 52 -17.98 45.88 20.86
N LYS A 53 -17.42 45.50 22.01
CA LYS A 53 -18.13 45.09 23.23
C LYS A 53 -19.11 43.92 23.02
N ARG A 54 -18.88 43.08 22.00
CA ARG A 54 -19.64 41.84 21.79
C ARG A 54 -19.21 40.75 22.77
N ASN A 55 -17.92 40.76 23.14
CA ASN A 55 -17.34 39.92 24.18
C ASN A 55 -16.86 40.80 25.34
N SER A 56 -17.11 40.38 26.58
CA SER A 56 -16.70 41.13 27.79
C SER A 56 -15.19 41.11 28.00
N ASP A 57 -14.55 40.00 27.68
CA ASP A 57 -13.14 39.74 27.99
C ASP A 57 -12.38 39.20 26.78
N LEU A 58 -11.06 39.46 26.76
CA LEU A 58 -10.17 38.84 25.78
C LEU A 58 -10.06 37.33 26.05
N PRO A 59 -10.02 36.50 25.00
CA PRO A 59 -9.72 35.09 25.17
C PRO A 59 -8.34 34.88 25.80
N GLN A 60 -8.19 33.89 26.67
CA GLN A 60 -6.93 33.59 27.36
C GLN A 60 -5.76 33.30 26.39
N TRP A 61 -6.04 32.77 25.20
CA TRP A 61 -5.04 32.49 24.17
C TRP A 61 -4.58 33.74 23.41
N TYR A 62 -5.22 34.90 23.57
CA TYR A 62 -4.94 36.12 22.80
C TYR A 62 -3.49 36.60 22.97
N ASP A 63 -2.99 36.61 24.21
CA ASP A 63 -1.62 37.03 24.52
C ASP A 63 -0.59 36.02 23.98
N VAL A 64 -0.92 34.72 24.02
CA VAL A 64 -0.07 33.63 23.51
C VAL A 64 0.16 33.76 22.01
N ILE A 65 -0.92 33.94 21.22
CA ILE A 65 -0.82 34.18 19.77
C ILE A 65 -0.16 35.54 19.48
N GLY A 66 -0.21 36.47 20.43
CA GLY A 66 0.50 37.73 20.33
C GLY A 66 2.01 37.62 20.45
N ASN A 67 2.48 36.75 21.34
CA ASN A 67 3.89 36.47 21.55
C ASN A 67 4.46 35.52 20.49
N ILE A 68 3.63 34.66 19.90
CA ILE A 68 4.01 33.71 18.85
C ILE A 68 3.13 33.98 17.62
N PRO A 69 3.48 34.98 16.78
CA PRO A 69 2.72 35.26 15.57
C PRO A 69 2.80 34.08 14.58
N PRO A 70 1.75 33.82 13.78
CA PRO A 70 1.80 32.82 12.73
C PRO A 70 2.87 33.17 11.67
N GLY A 71 3.49 32.15 11.07
CA GLY A 71 4.50 32.31 10.03
C GLY A 71 3.95 32.90 8.72
N GLU A 72 4.85 33.36 7.84
CA GLU A 72 4.48 33.89 6.52
C GLU A 72 3.77 32.83 5.67
N THR A 73 2.57 33.14 5.20
CA THR A 73 1.75 32.21 4.42
C THR A 73 1.71 32.59 2.94
N LEU A 74 1.60 31.59 2.06
CA LEU A 74 1.38 31.75 0.61
C LEU A 74 2.52 32.41 -0.19
N ALA A 75 3.67 32.65 0.43
CA ALA A 75 4.89 32.95 -0.31
C ALA A 75 5.39 31.68 -1.00
N ARG A 76 5.67 31.75 -2.31
CA ARG A 76 6.34 30.67 -3.05
C ARG A 76 7.81 31.03 -3.15
N PRO A 77 8.69 30.49 -2.30
CA PRO A 77 10.12 30.77 -2.41
C PRO A 77 10.69 30.16 -3.69
N VAL A 78 11.70 30.80 -4.26
CA VAL A 78 12.44 30.24 -5.38
C VAL A 78 13.28 29.06 -4.87
N LEU A 79 12.92 27.85 -5.30
CA LEU A 79 13.59 26.62 -4.86
C LEU A 79 14.72 26.21 -5.81
N ARG A 80 14.71 26.69 -7.06
CA ARG A 80 15.71 26.34 -8.08
C ARG A 80 16.49 27.57 -8.52
N ALA A 81 17.82 27.50 -8.46
CA ALA A 81 18.67 28.46 -9.16
C ALA A 81 18.46 28.31 -10.68
N PRO A 82 18.23 29.42 -11.42
CA PRO A 82 18.02 29.35 -12.86
C PRO A 82 19.32 28.90 -13.54
N LYS A 83 19.36 27.67 -14.03
CA LYS A 83 20.49 27.13 -14.80
C LYS A 83 20.34 27.58 -16.25
N VAL A 84 20.71 28.82 -16.55
CA VAL A 84 20.59 29.37 -17.91
C VAL A 84 21.92 29.88 -18.41
N ARG A 85 22.54 29.10 -19.31
CA ARG A 85 23.45 29.68 -20.31
C ARG A 85 22.69 30.18 -21.55
N HIS A 86 21.49 29.66 -21.86
CA HIS A 86 20.75 30.02 -23.10
C HIS A 86 19.20 30.01 -23.07
N ALA A 87 18.51 29.83 -21.93
CA ALA A 87 17.03 29.84 -21.95
C ALA A 87 16.46 31.25 -21.73
N ARG A 88 15.55 31.67 -22.62
CA ARG A 88 14.89 32.99 -22.58
C ARG A 88 13.84 33.14 -21.48
N LYS A 89 13.35 32.03 -20.88
CA LYS A 89 12.38 32.02 -19.77
C LYS A 89 12.67 30.85 -18.82
N ALA A 90 12.98 31.12 -17.56
CA ALA A 90 13.19 30.09 -16.55
C ALA A 90 11.84 29.52 -16.07
N SER A 91 11.50 28.31 -16.51
CA SER A 91 10.35 27.56 -15.99
C SER A 91 10.74 26.77 -14.73
N LYS A 92 9.76 26.45 -13.87
CA LYS A 92 9.92 25.55 -12.69
C LYS A 92 10.74 26.11 -11.51
N LEU A 93 10.95 27.42 -11.42
CA LEU A 93 11.66 28.08 -10.30
C LEU A 93 11.09 27.73 -8.91
N PHE A 94 9.77 27.62 -8.82
CA PHE A 94 9.04 27.33 -7.59
C PHE A 94 8.76 25.83 -7.38
N LYS A 95 9.25 24.94 -8.25
CA LYS A 95 9.04 23.48 -8.12
C LYS A 95 10.16 22.88 -7.25
N PRO A 96 9.86 22.02 -6.26
CA PRO A 96 10.90 21.36 -5.47
C PRO A 96 11.85 20.55 -6.35
N LEU A 97 13.12 20.42 -5.93
CA LEU A 97 14.10 19.59 -6.63
C LEU A 97 13.80 18.12 -6.36
N ALA A 98 13.98 17.29 -7.39
CA ALA A 98 13.99 15.85 -7.19
C ALA A 98 15.27 15.49 -6.42
N ILE A 99 15.11 14.76 -5.32
CA ILE A 99 16.22 14.24 -4.53
C ILE A 99 16.70 12.98 -5.25
N VAL A 100 17.95 12.99 -5.72
CA VAL A 100 18.57 11.87 -6.46
C VAL A 100 19.93 11.62 -5.85
N TYR A 101 20.21 10.36 -5.57
CA TYR A 101 21.45 9.93 -4.95
C TYR A 101 22.29 9.09 -5.92
N PRO A 102 23.63 9.16 -5.85
CA PRO A 102 24.48 8.31 -6.68
C PRO A 102 24.26 6.80 -6.42
N GLU A 103 23.86 6.45 -5.20
CA GLU A 103 23.52 5.09 -4.75
C GLU A 103 22.32 4.52 -5.51
N ASP A 104 21.38 5.36 -5.98
CA ASP A 104 20.16 4.88 -6.66
C ASP A 104 20.47 4.09 -7.92
N LYS A 105 21.51 4.49 -8.66
CA LYS A 105 22.00 3.76 -9.84
C LYS A 105 22.58 2.41 -9.46
N LEU A 106 23.33 2.35 -8.37
CA LEU A 106 23.94 1.11 -7.87
C LEU A 106 22.87 0.13 -7.38
N ARG A 107 21.80 0.63 -6.73
CA ARG A 107 20.64 -0.18 -6.36
C ARG A 107 19.97 -0.80 -7.59
N SER A 108 19.71 0.00 -8.63
CA SER A 108 19.09 -0.51 -9.85
C SER A 108 19.92 -1.59 -10.55
N GLU A 109 21.25 -1.44 -10.55
CA GLU A 109 22.16 -2.44 -11.13
C GLU A 109 22.17 -3.73 -10.29
N PHE A 110 22.30 -3.61 -8.97
CA PHE A 110 22.33 -4.78 -8.07
C PHE A 110 21.04 -5.60 -8.12
N PHE A 111 19.86 -4.95 -8.01
CA PHE A 111 18.57 -5.64 -8.04
C PHE A 111 18.18 -6.10 -9.45
N GLY A 112 18.74 -5.47 -10.50
CA GLY A 112 18.64 -5.97 -11.87
C GLY A 112 19.35 -7.32 -12.03
N ASP A 113 20.54 -7.45 -11.46
CA ASP A 113 21.31 -8.70 -11.47
C ASP A 113 20.75 -9.77 -10.51
N HIS A 114 20.10 -9.35 -9.40
CA HIS A 114 19.60 -10.24 -8.35
C HIS A 114 18.10 -10.05 -8.06
N PRO A 115 17.20 -10.47 -8.98
CA PRO A 115 15.75 -10.27 -8.79
C PRO A 115 15.22 -10.94 -7.51
N TRP A 116 15.74 -12.11 -7.15
CA TRP A 116 15.29 -12.88 -5.99
C TRP A 116 15.71 -12.29 -4.64
N GLU A 117 16.60 -11.29 -4.62
CA GLU A 117 16.85 -10.53 -3.39
C GLU A 117 15.64 -9.70 -2.97
N LEU A 118 14.75 -9.33 -3.91
CA LEU A 118 13.50 -8.63 -3.62
C LEU A 118 12.47 -9.53 -2.92
N ALA A 119 12.57 -10.85 -3.08
CA ALA A 119 11.68 -11.79 -2.40
C ALA A 119 12.01 -11.92 -0.91
N ARG A 120 13.19 -11.46 -0.47
CA ARG A 120 13.55 -11.49 0.95
C ARG A 120 12.86 -10.36 1.69
N PRO A 121 12.04 -10.64 2.72
CA PRO A 121 11.36 -9.59 3.47
C PRO A 121 12.34 -8.61 4.09
N ARG A 122 12.07 -7.31 3.94
CA ARG A 122 12.85 -6.21 4.51
C ARG A 122 11.97 -5.34 5.38
N LEU A 123 12.42 -5.07 6.61
CA LEU A 123 11.80 -4.10 7.50
C LEU A 123 12.23 -2.68 7.11
N ILE A 124 11.27 -1.84 6.75
CA ILE A 124 11.50 -0.42 6.38
C ILE A 124 11.21 0.51 7.56
N VAL A 125 10.42 0.05 8.53
CA VAL A 125 10.11 0.81 9.75
C VAL A 125 11.40 1.06 10.52
N GLU A 126 11.73 2.34 10.70
CA GLU A 126 12.88 2.79 11.47
C GLU A 126 12.58 2.74 12.97
N ASP A 127 13.60 2.46 13.78
CA ASP A 127 13.49 2.47 15.24
C ASP A 127 13.70 3.89 15.81
N SER A 128 14.94 4.40 15.74
CA SER A 128 15.31 5.74 16.22
C SER A 128 15.64 6.76 15.11
N GLY A 129 15.64 6.32 13.85
CA GLY A 129 16.08 7.09 12.67
C GLY A 129 17.57 7.50 12.66
N ASN A 130 18.36 7.01 13.63
CA ASN A 130 19.79 7.32 13.79
C ASN A 130 20.70 6.10 13.61
N ASP A 131 20.15 4.99 13.12
CA ASP A 131 20.87 3.73 12.92
C ASP A 131 22.06 3.90 11.96
N ALA A 132 21.90 4.72 10.92
CA ALA A 132 22.93 5.02 9.93
C ALA A 132 24.24 5.61 10.51
N LYS A 133 24.19 6.26 11.68
CA LYS A 133 25.38 6.89 12.30
C LYS A 133 26.36 5.87 12.87
N GLY A 134 25.89 4.68 13.24
CA GLY A 134 26.71 3.63 13.85
C GLY A 134 27.35 2.67 12.86
N TYR A 135 27.06 2.80 11.57
CA TYR A 135 27.54 1.86 10.56
C TYR A 135 28.92 2.22 10.02
N ASP A 136 29.83 1.26 10.07
CA ASP A 136 31.16 1.35 9.46
C ASP A 136 31.27 0.43 8.25
N TRP A 137 31.17 1.01 7.06
CA TRP A 137 31.21 0.30 5.78
C TRP A 137 32.60 -0.21 5.37
N SER A 138 33.58 -0.16 6.28
CA SER A 138 34.83 -0.93 6.19
C SER A 138 34.59 -2.45 6.19
N LYS A 139 33.43 -2.89 6.69
CA LYS A 139 32.92 -4.28 6.63
C LYS A 139 31.51 -4.28 6.03
N ILE A 140 31.10 -5.39 5.42
CA ILE A 140 29.74 -5.51 4.85
C ILE A 140 28.69 -5.80 5.94
N THR A 141 29.07 -6.49 7.00
CA THR A 141 28.18 -6.78 8.14
C THR A 141 28.18 -5.63 9.12
N GLN A 142 26.98 -5.14 9.44
CA GLN A 142 26.76 -4.08 10.40
C GLN A 142 26.01 -4.61 11.62
N PRO A 143 26.28 -4.06 12.82
CA PRO A 143 25.53 -4.44 14.01
C PRO A 143 24.06 -4.01 13.86
N GLY A 144 23.12 -4.87 14.24
CA GLY A 144 21.69 -4.57 14.23
C GLY A 144 21.01 -4.55 12.84
N LYS A 145 21.78 -4.47 11.75
CA LYS A 145 21.26 -4.46 10.39
C LYS A 145 21.33 -5.86 9.75
N GLN A 146 20.25 -6.27 9.11
CA GLN A 146 20.25 -7.49 8.30
C GLN A 146 21.07 -7.29 7.00
N LEU A 147 21.74 -8.36 6.57
CA LEU A 147 22.55 -8.34 5.36
C LEU A 147 21.65 -8.38 4.10
N ASP A 148 21.57 -7.25 3.42
CA ASP A 148 20.72 -7.01 2.24
C ASP A 148 21.54 -6.40 1.09
N GLY A 149 20.86 -6.10 -0.02
CA GLY A 149 21.46 -5.39 -1.15
C GLY A 149 21.93 -3.97 -0.81
N GLU A 150 21.29 -3.31 0.17
CA GLU A 150 21.73 -1.98 0.61
C GLU A 150 23.12 -2.03 1.24
N SER A 151 23.43 -3.09 2.01
CA SER A 151 24.80 -3.30 2.52
C SER A 151 25.83 -3.42 1.41
N VAL A 152 25.49 -4.04 0.28
CA VAL A 152 26.38 -4.16 -0.89
C VAL A 152 26.62 -2.79 -1.52
N VAL A 153 25.56 -2.00 -1.73
CA VAL A 153 25.63 -0.67 -2.34
C VAL A 153 26.49 0.27 -1.49
N GLN A 154 26.28 0.29 -0.17
CA GLN A 154 27.06 1.14 0.73
C GLN A 154 28.52 0.70 0.82
N ARG A 155 28.77 -0.62 0.86
CA ARG A 155 30.12 -1.19 0.80
C ARG A 155 30.84 -0.82 -0.50
N GLN A 156 30.16 -0.92 -1.64
CA GLN A 156 30.68 -0.51 -2.95
C GLN A 156 31.03 0.98 -2.97
N MET A 157 30.15 1.85 -2.46
CA MET A 157 30.40 3.28 -2.36
C MET A 157 31.58 3.60 -1.45
N TRP A 158 31.72 2.88 -0.33
CA TRP A 158 32.84 3.04 0.58
C TRP A 158 34.17 2.66 -0.09
N LEU A 159 34.21 1.55 -0.82
CA LEU A 159 35.37 1.08 -1.59
C LEU A 159 35.77 2.08 -2.69
N MET A 160 34.78 2.66 -3.38
CA MET A 160 35.04 3.70 -4.38
C MET A 160 35.63 4.98 -3.76
N LYS A 161 35.17 5.37 -2.56
CA LYS A 161 35.63 6.59 -1.88
C LYS A 161 36.99 6.43 -1.20
N HIS A 162 37.22 5.33 -0.48
CA HIS A 162 38.40 5.15 0.37
C HIS A 162 39.51 4.33 -0.29
N ALA A 163 39.16 3.29 -1.04
CA ALA A 163 40.12 2.44 -1.75
C ALA A 163 40.34 2.87 -3.21
N SER A 164 39.62 3.90 -3.68
CA SER A 164 39.67 4.44 -5.04
C SER A 164 39.52 3.37 -6.14
N LEU A 165 38.76 2.31 -5.85
CA LEU A 165 38.48 1.25 -6.80
C LEU A 165 37.52 1.73 -7.89
N SER A 166 37.66 1.16 -9.09
CA SER A 166 36.69 1.38 -10.16
C SER A 166 35.33 0.84 -9.74
N LYS A 167 34.26 1.42 -10.28
CA LYS A 167 32.87 1.02 -9.97
C LYS A 167 32.65 -0.49 -10.12
N ALA A 168 33.18 -1.10 -11.18
CA ALA A 168 33.06 -2.53 -11.45
C ALA A 168 33.87 -3.38 -10.47
N SER A 169 35.12 -3.01 -10.18
CA SER A 169 35.95 -3.75 -9.23
C SER A 169 35.41 -3.67 -7.80
N ALA A 170 34.94 -2.49 -7.38
CA ALA A 170 34.26 -2.29 -6.10
C ALA A 170 32.97 -3.12 -6.00
N TYR A 171 32.20 -3.21 -7.09
CA TYR A 171 31.01 -4.05 -7.17
C TYR A 171 31.34 -5.53 -6.99
N ASP A 172 32.33 -6.04 -7.74
CA ASP A 172 32.74 -7.44 -7.67
C ASP A 172 33.22 -7.83 -6.27
N GLN A 173 34.00 -6.96 -5.63
CA GLN A 173 34.47 -7.21 -4.26
C GLN A 173 33.30 -7.27 -3.27
N ALA A 174 32.43 -6.25 -3.26
CA ALA A 174 31.27 -6.20 -2.36
C ALA A 174 30.32 -7.40 -2.60
N ARG A 175 30.14 -7.79 -3.86
CA ARG A 175 29.30 -8.93 -4.25
C ARG A 175 29.87 -10.27 -3.81
N ARG A 176 31.18 -10.50 -3.92
CA ARG A 176 31.83 -11.71 -3.40
C ARG A 176 31.72 -11.82 -1.88
N GLU A 177 31.93 -10.71 -1.16
CA GLU A 177 31.71 -10.64 0.29
C GLU A 177 30.26 -11.02 0.64
N PHE A 178 29.29 -10.46 -0.09
CA PHE A 178 27.88 -10.76 0.08
C PHE A 178 27.54 -12.24 -0.17
N TYR A 179 28.04 -12.84 -1.25
CA TYR A 179 27.83 -14.25 -1.55
C TYR A 179 28.41 -15.17 -0.48
N ALA A 180 29.62 -14.88 0.00
CA ALA A 180 30.23 -15.65 1.08
C ALA A 180 29.36 -15.65 2.35
N HIS A 181 28.81 -14.49 2.72
CA HIS A 181 27.91 -14.40 3.86
C HIS A 181 26.58 -15.11 3.64
N ARG A 182 25.98 -15.01 2.44
CA ARG A 182 24.72 -15.69 2.12
C ARG A 182 24.88 -17.21 2.14
N HIS A 183 25.94 -17.70 1.51
CA HIS A 183 26.27 -19.13 1.54
C HIS A 183 26.47 -19.65 2.96
N ARG A 184 27.22 -18.91 3.79
CA ARG A 184 27.43 -19.28 5.20
C ARG A 184 26.12 -19.28 6.00
N SER A 185 25.23 -18.33 5.76
CA SER A 185 23.92 -18.26 6.44
C SER A 185 23.03 -19.45 6.08
N GLU A 186 23.04 -19.86 4.81
CA GLU A 186 22.28 -21.01 4.33
C GLU A 186 22.82 -22.32 4.92
N ILE A 187 24.13 -22.54 4.83
CA ILE A 187 24.80 -23.71 5.43
C ILE A 187 24.50 -23.78 6.92
N ARG A 188 24.62 -22.64 7.63
CA ARG A 188 24.35 -22.59 9.08
C ARG A 188 22.93 -23.04 9.40
N SER A 189 21.95 -22.61 8.62
CA SER A 189 20.54 -22.97 8.83
C SER A 189 20.29 -24.46 8.57
N ARG A 190 20.94 -25.02 7.53
CA ARG A 190 20.87 -26.44 7.18
C ARG A 190 21.47 -27.32 8.29
N ILE A 191 22.71 -27.01 8.69
CA ILE A 191 23.43 -27.76 9.74
C ILE A 191 22.68 -27.66 11.07
N ALA A 192 22.22 -26.48 11.47
CA ALA A 192 21.49 -26.32 12.73
C ALA A 192 20.21 -27.18 12.79
N ARG A 193 19.50 -27.34 11.67
CA ARG A 193 18.34 -28.24 11.59
C ARG A 193 18.75 -29.71 11.73
N GLU A 194 19.82 -30.12 11.05
CA GLU A 194 20.34 -31.50 11.10
C GLU A 194 20.82 -31.86 12.50
N GLU A 195 21.62 -31.00 13.13
CA GLU A 195 22.09 -31.16 14.51
C GLU A 195 20.91 -31.25 15.49
N ALA A 196 19.89 -30.40 15.32
CA ALA A 196 18.68 -30.43 16.15
C ALA A 196 17.92 -31.76 16.00
N GLN A 197 17.77 -32.28 14.77
CA GLN A 197 17.14 -33.57 14.53
C GLN A 197 17.95 -34.73 15.12
N TYR A 198 19.28 -34.65 15.00
CA TYR A 198 20.18 -35.66 15.57
C TYR A 198 20.05 -35.76 17.09
N VAL A 199 19.87 -34.64 17.80
CA VAL A 199 19.61 -34.64 19.26
C VAL A 199 18.14 -34.93 19.64
N GLY A 200 17.31 -35.30 18.67
CA GLY A 200 15.92 -35.71 18.90
C GLY A 200 14.89 -34.58 18.90
N ALA A 201 15.22 -33.38 18.39
CA ALA A 201 14.22 -32.34 18.19
C ALA A 201 13.32 -32.67 16.99
N TYR A 202 12.01 -32.56 17.19
CA TYR A 202 11.02 -32.72 16.13
C TYR A 202 10.54 -31.35 15.64
N PHE A 203 10.31 -31.24 14.33
CA PHE A 203 9.75 -30.05 13.69
C PHE A 203 8.35 -30.37 13.18
N GLY A 204 7.46 -29.37 13.18
CA GLY A 204 6.15 -29.51 12.55
C GLY A 204 6.23 -29.53 11.03
N LYS A 205 5.09 -29.33 10.37
CA LYS A 205 4.98 -29.29 8.91
C LYS A 205 5.94 -28.26 8.32
N GLY A 206 6.65 -28.67 7.28
CA GLY A 206 7.58 -27.78 6.57
C GLY A 206 6.84 -26.77 5.69
N PRO A 207 7.50 -25.70 5.24
CA PRO A 207 6.91 -24.74 4.31
C PRO A 207 6.38 -25.37 3.02
N LEU A 208 7.01 -26.45 2.53
CA LEU A 208 6.58 -27.16 1.31
C LEU A 208 5.26 -27.91 1.52
N GLU A 209 5.10 -28.59 2.66
CA GLU A 209 3.86 -29.30 3.01
C GLU A 209 2.71 -28.32 3.24
N ILE A 210 2.98 -27.21 3.96
CA ILE A 210 1.99 -26.13 4.14
C ILE A 210 1.61 -25.51 2.78
N GLY A 211 2.56 -25.36 1.87
CA GLY A 211 2.32 -24.90 0.50
C GLY A 211 1.35 -25.81 -0.25
N MET A 212 1.61 -27.12 -0.26
CA MET A 212 0.74 -28.12 -0.88
C MET A 212 -0.68 -28.08 -0.32
N GLU A 213 -0.84 -27.98 1.00
CA GLU A 213 -2.17 -27.89 1.62
C GLU A 213 -2.96 -26.63 1.21
N LEU A 214 -2.28 -25.52 0.94
CA LEU A 214 -2.90 -24.29 0.46
C LEU A 214 -3.27 -24.41 -1.03
N GLU A 215 -2.44 -25.07 -1.82
CA GLU A 215 -2.70 -25.39 -3.22
C GLU A 215 -3.90 -26.32 -3.35
N ASP A 216 -3.97 -27.38 -2.55
CA ASP A 216 -5.10 -28.33 -2.51
C ASP A 216 -6.42 -27.63 -2.18
N LYS A 217 -6.42 -26.75 -1.16
CA LYS A 217 -7.61 -25.95 -0.81
C LYS A 217 -8.06 -25.05 -1.96
N SER A 218 -7.09 -24.43 -2.63
CA SER A 218 -7.36 -23.55 -3.77
C SER A 218 -7.88 -24.37 -4.96
N TRP A 219 -7.31 -25.54 -5.21
CA TRP A 219 -7.72 -26.48 -6.24
C TRP A 219 -9.15 -26.99 -6.04
N GLU A 220 -9.52 -27.40 -4.82
CA GLU A 220 -10.89 -27.83 -4.53
C GLU A 220 -11.90 -26.68 -4.73
N SER A 221 -11.52 -25.45 -4.33
CA SER A 221 -12.35 -24.28 -4.59
C SER A 221 -12.53 -24.03 -6.09
N TRP A 222 -11.46 -24.15 -6.87
CA TRP A 222 -11.50 -24.02 -8.33
C TRP A 222 -12.31 -25.15 -8.97
N LYS A 223 -12.18 -26.39 -8.51
CA LYS A 223 -12.91 -27.56 -9.00
C LYS A 223 -14.42 -27.38 -8.83
N SER A 224 -14.85 -26.91 -7.65
CA SER A 224 -16.26 -26.62 -7.38
C SER A 224 -16.81 -25.49 -8.28
N TRP A 225 -16.00 -24.46 -8.55
CA TRP A 225 -16.38 -23.41 -9.48
C TRP A 225 -16.45 -23.93 -10.92
N ALA A 226 -15.44 -24.67 -11.36
CA ALA A 226 -15.37 -25.21 -12.72
C ALA A 226 -16.54 -26.16 -13.01
N SER A 227 -16.94 -27.01 -12.05
CA SER A 227 -18.13 -27.85 -12.22
C SER A 227 -19.39 -27.00 -12.40
N THR A 228 -19.60 -25.98 -11.57
CA THR A 228 -20.78 -25.09 -11.73
C THR A 228 -20.78 -24.34 -13.05
N GLN A 229 -19.61 -23.92 -13.55
CA GLN A 229 -19.51 -23.26 -14.85
C GLN A 229 -19.79 -24.22 -16.01
N ILE A 230 -19.30 -25.46 -15.93
CA ILE A 230 -19.61 -26.48 -16.94
C ILE A 230 -21.13 -26.73 -16.96
N ASP A 231 -21.76 -26.88 -15.80
CA ASP A 231 -23.21 -27.08 -15.68
C ASP A 231 -23.99 -25.89 -16.26
N ASP A 232 -23.60 -24.66 -15.93
CA ASP A 232 -24.22 -23.43 -16.44
C ASP A 232 -24.08 -23.33 -17.97
N GLU A 233 -22.89 -23.65 -18.51
CA GLU A 233 -22.65 -23.65 -19.94
C GLU A 233 -23.46 -24.73 -20.67
N GLN A 234 -23.56 -25.93 -20.11
CA GLN A 234 -24.39 -27.01 -20.65
C GLN A 234 -25.86 -26.60 -20.65
N ALA A 235 -26.35 -25.99 -19.57
CA ALA A 235 -27.71 -25.48 -19.48
C ALA A 235 -27.97 -24.36 -20.51
N MET A 236 -27.03 -23.43 -20.68
CA MET A 236 -27.13 -22.39 -21.72
C MET A 236 -27.12 -22.99 -23.13
N ARG A 237 -26.24 -23.97 -23.42
CA ARG A 237 -26.22 -24.68 -24.72
C ARG A 237 -27.55 -25.38 -24.98
N ALA A 238 -28.11 -26.06 -23.98
CA ALA A 238 -29.41 -26.72 -24.10
C ALA A 238 -30.55 -25.71 -24.38
N GLN A 239 -30.53 -24.54 -23.73
CA GLN A 239 -31.51 -23.46 -23.99
C GLN A 239 -31.35 -22.84 -25.39
N MET A 240 -30.13 -22.74 -25.91
CA MET A 240 -29.88 -22.24 -27.28
C MET A 240 -30.26 -23.26 -28.36
N PHE A 241 -30.12 -24.55 -28.06
CA PHE A 241 -30.49 -25.64 -28.97
C PHE A 241 -31.98 -26.02 -28.86
N SER A 242 -32.70 -25.64 -27.80
CA SER A 242 -34.15 -25.84 -27.69
C SER A 242 -34.94 -24.81 -28.53
N GLY A 243 -34.66 -24.78 -29.84
CA GLY A 243 -35.51 -24.18 -30.86
C GLY A 243 -36.27 -25.28 -31.58
N ALA A 244 -37.52 -25.52 -31.19
CA ALA A 244 -38.51 -26.38 -31.85
C ALA A 244 -38.04 -27.80 -32.23
N GLN A 245 -38.08 -28.73 -31.27
CA GLN A 245 -38.37 -30.11 -31.61
C GLN A 245 -39.48 -30.61 -30.69
N ASP A 246 -40.64 -30.85 -31.29
CA ASP A 246 -41.81 -31.47 -30.67
C ASP A 246 -41.43 -32.77 -29.95
N GLU A 247 -41.97 -32.91 -28.74
CA GLU A 247 -42.27 -34.12 -27.98
C GLU A 247 -41.91 -35.46 -28.66
N ALA A 248 -40.77 -36.05 -28.30
CA ALA A 248 -40.58 -37.49 -28.03
C ALA A 248 -39.08 -37.88 -28.04
N ALA A 249 -38.48 -38.04 -26.86
CA ALA A 249 -37.46 -39.06 -26.59
C ALA A 249 -36.99 -38.94 -25.12
N ASP A 250 -37.70 -39.65 -24.26
CA ASP A 250 -37.30 -39.90 -22.88
C ASP A 250 -36.17 -40.95 -22.82
N SER A 251 -35.31 -40.82 -21.81
CA SER A 251 -34.32 -41.77 -21.30
C SER A 251 -33.04 -42.03 -22.10
N ALA A 252 -31.99 -41.28 -21.78
CA ALA A 252 -30.59 -41.75 -21.90
C ALA A 252 -29.70 -41.05 -20.85
N THR A 253 -29.87 -41.41 -19.60
CA THR A 253 -28.89 -41.13 -18.53
C THR A 253 -28.12 -42.40 -18.23
N ALA A 254 -26.88 -42.51 -18.72
CA ALA A 254 -25.79 -43.27 -18.10
C ALA A 254 -24.50 -43.18 -18.94
N ASP A 255 -23.39 -42.85 -18.27
CA ASP A 255 -22.00 -42.88 -18.74
C ASP A 255 -21.55 -41.84 -19.77
N LEU A 256 -21.23 -40.64 -19.28
CA LEU A 256 -20.29 -39.75 -19.96
C LEU A 256 -18.87 -40.26 -19.67
N SER A 257 -18.20 -40.73 -20.70
CA SER A 257 -16.85 -41.30 -20.61
C SER A 257 -15.78 -40.21 -20.67
N ALA A 258 -14.57 -40.50 -20.17
CA ALA A 258 -13.45 -39.55 -20.05
C ALA A 258 -13.06 -38.82 -21.35
N THR A 259 -13.50 -39.30 -22.51
CA THR A 259 -13.26 -38.69 -23.81
C THR A 259 -14.14 -37.45 -24.08
N GLU A 260 -15.37 -37.41 -23.56
CA GLU A 260 -16.24 -36.23 -23.70
C GLU A 260 -15.75 -35.06 -22.84
N PHE A 261 -15.01 -35.35 -21.76
CA PHE A 261 -14.38 -34.33 -20.92
C PHE A 261 -13.23 -33.61 -21.64
N ASP A 262 -12.49 -34.33 -22.51
CA ASP A 262 -11.39 -33.78 -23.30
C ASP A 262 -11.91 -32.92 -24.46
N ASP A 263 -12.98 -33.37 -25.14
CA ASP A 263 -13.62 -32.63 -26.23
C ASP A 263 -14.23 -31.29 -25.75
N VAL A 264 -14.90 -31.27 -24.59
CA VAL A 264 -15.45 -30.04 -23.99
C VAL A 264 -14.35 -29.02 -23.65
N LEU A 265 -13.14 -29.47 -23.31
CA LEU A 265 -11.99 -28.61 -23.02
C LEU A 265 -11.47 -27.91 -24.27
N THR A 266 -11.59 -28.53 -25.45
CA THR A 266 -11.13 -27.96 -26.73
C THR A 266 -12.07 -26.92 -27.33
N GLU A 267 -13.37 -26.98 -27.00
CA GLU A 267 -14.40 -26.10 -27.58
C GLU A 267 -14.69 -24.81 -26.79
N THR A 268 -13.97 -24.51 -25.71
CA THR A 268 -14.22 -23.30 -24.91
C THR A 268 -13.48 -22.06 -25.47
N PRO A 269 -14.17 -21.09 -26.09
CA PRO A 269 -13.57 -19.79 -26.37
C PRO A 269 -13.42 -19.02 -25.05
N ALA A 270 -12.18 -18.93 -24.58
CA ALA A 270 -11.68 -18.19 -23.43
C ALA A 270 -12.55 -17.00 -22.94
N LYS A 271 -13.52 -17.26 -22.06
CA LYS A 271 -14.02 -16.25 -21.12
C LYS A 271 -13.19 -16.36 -19.85
N ASN A 272 -12.08 -15.61 -19.87
CA ASN A 272 -11.16 -15.45 -18.74
C ASN A 272 -11.87 -14.81 -17.54
N ILE A 273 -12.54 -15.62 -16.72
CA ILE A 273 -13.09 -15.21 -15.44
C ILE A 273 -12.49 -16.13 -14.39
N THR A 274 -11.52 -15.60 -13.64
CA THR A 274 -10.92 -16.29 -12.49
C THR A 274 -11.89 -16.14 -11.29
N PRO A 275 -12.05 -17.16 -10.43
CA PRO A 275 -12.90 -17.07 -9.26
C PRO A 275 -12.51 -15.88 -8.37
N GLY A 276 -13.48 -15.01 -8.03
CA GLY A 276 -13.31 -13.85 -7.15
C GLY A 276 -12.90 -12.54 -7.83
N ALA A 277 -12.72 -12.51 -9.15
CA ALA A 277 -12.43 -11.26 -9.87
C ALA A 277 -13.71 -10.41 -10.06
N PRO A 278 -13.70 -9.10 -9.76
CA PRO A 278 -14.81 -8.23 -10.11
C PRO A 278 -15.02 -8.24 -11.63
N PRO A 279 -16.28 -8.13 -12.10
CA PRO A 279 -16.59 -8.24 -13.53
C PRO A 279 -15.77 -7.22 -14.34
N GLY A 280 -14.94 -7.71 -15.27
CA GLY A 280 -14.12 -6.89 -16.17
C GLY A 280 -12.60 -6.95 -15.97
N THR A 281 -12.10 -7.75 -15.04
CA THR A 281 -10.64 -7.86 -14.79
C THR A 281 -10.00 -8.89 -15.72
N ARG A 282 -9.09 -8.45 -16.60
CA ARG A 282 -8.29 -9.37 -17.44
C ARG A 282 -7.16 -9.99 -16.60
N PRO A 283 -6.78 -11.26 -16.84
CA PRO A 283 -5.65 -11.88 -16.16
C PRO A 283 -4.34 -11.15 -16.50
N PHE A 284 -3.53 -10.84 -15.50
CA PHE A 284 -2.17 -10.37 -15.70
C PHE A 284 -1.33 -11.49 -16.32
N GLY A 285 -0.87 -11.31 -17.56
CA GLY A 285 0.11 -12.22 -18.19
C GLY A 285 -0.23 -12.71 -19.59
N ALA A 286 -1.43 -12.44 -20.12
CA ALA A 286 -1.73 -12.77 -21.53
C ALA A 286 -1.04 -11.77 -22.47
N THR A 287 0.17 -12.11 -22.93
CA THR A 287 0.80 -11.45 -24.07
C THR A 287 -0.08 -11.64 -25.30
N ALA A 288 -0.52 -10.55 -25.92
CA ALA A 288 -1.26 -10.57 -27.17
C ALA A 288 -0.40 -11.22 -28.26
N ALA A 289 -0.82 -12.39 -28.74
CA ALA A 289 -0.37 -12.88 -30.03
C ALA A 289 -0.92 -11.92 -31.10
N HIS A 290 -0.02 -11.22 -31.78
CA HIS A 290 -0.36 -10.46 -32.97
C HIS A 290 -0.75 -11.42 -34.10
N ALA A 291 -1.73 -10.97 -34.89
CA ALA A 291 -2.24 -11.59 -36.10
C ALA A 291 -1.15 -11.89 -37.15
#